data_AF-A0A8T1X1V1-F1
#
_entry.id   AF-A0A8T1X1V1-F1
#
_cell.length_a   1.000
_cell.length_b   1.000
_cell.length_c   1.000
_cell.angle_alpha   90.00
_cell.angle_beta   90.00
_cell.angle_gamma   90.00
#
_symmetry.space_group_name_H-M   'P 1'
#
loop_
_entity.id
_entity.type
_entity.pdbx_description
1 polymer ?
#
loop_
_entity_poly.entity_id
_entity_poly.type
_entity_poly.pdbx_seq_one_letter_code
_entity_poly.pdbx_strand_id
1 'polypeptide(L)'
;MQAYFDEAIRLVRPYDPYALSKLQTAHTMLVRRSGPGVAVLRMVTQEYTRFVYIKHTRAVEKARAQKRKRAEHEAQEHRERERKRVSREAEQALKSQMLAMRNKQRQHLKATSSKQTT
;
A
#
# COMPACT_ATOMS: atom_id res chain seq x y z
N MET A 1 -30.34 38.50 -2.95
CA MET A 1 -30.24 37.24 -3.73
C MET A 1 -29.07 37.30 -4.70
N GLN A 2 -28.94 38.34 -5.54
CA GLN A 2 -27.80 38.55 -6.44
C GLN A 2 -26.43 38.61 -5.70
N ALA A 3 -26.35 39.35 -4.58
CA ALA A 3 -25.10 39.48 -3.82
C ALA A 3 -24.50 38.15 -3.35
N TYR A 4 -25.35 37.19 -2.92
CA TYR A 4 -24.91 35.85 -2.52
C TYR A 4 -24.40 35.03 -3.70
N PHE A 5 -25.01 35.19 -4.87
CA PHE A 5 -24.52 34.56 -6.10
C PHE A 5 -23.17 35.13 -6.53
N ASP A 6 -23.00 36.45 -6.47
CA ASP A 6 -21.73 37.11 -6.82
C ASP A 6 -20.59 36.71 -5.87
N GLU A 7 -20.89 36.50 -4.59
CA GLU A 7 -19.96 35.92 -3.62
C GLU A 7 -19.58 34.48 -3.96
N ALA A 8 -20.55 33.62 -4.25
CA ALA A 8 -20.29 32.23 -4.69
C ALA A 8 -19.44 32.18 -5.97
N ILE A 9 -19.71 33.06 -6.94
CA ILE A 9 -18.94 33.17 -8.18
C ILE A 9 -17.50 33.61 -7.92
N ARG A 10 -17.28 34.54 -6.99
CA ARG A 10 -15.92 34.96 -6.60
C ARG A 10 -15.13 33.82 -5.99
N LEU A 11 -15.77 32.96 -5.19
CA LEU A 11 -15.14 31.77 -4.60
C LEU A 11 -14.74 30.74 -5.65
N VAL A 12 -15.59 30.47 -6.65
CA VAL A 12 -15.34 29.41 -7.65
C VAL A 12 -14.36 29.85 -8.73
N ARG A 13 -14.36 31.15 -9.09
CA ARG A 13 -13.59 31.72 -10.20
C ARG A 13 -12.11 31.30 -10.28
N PRO A 14 -11.32 31.30 -9.21
CA PRO A 14 -9.89 30.95 -9.31
C PRO A 14 -9.62 29.45 -9.47
N TYR A 15 -10.60 28.58 -9.18
CA TYR A 15 -10.37 27.13 -9.08
C TYR A 15 -10.89 26.34 -10.28
N ASP A 16 -12.09 26.68 -10.78
CA ASP A 16 -12.74 25.89 -11.82
C ASP A 16 -13.50 26.76 -12.84
N PRO A 17 -12.89 27.03 -14.02
CA PRO A 17 -13.54 27.75 -15.10
C PRO A 17 -14.79 27.05 -15.68
N TYR A 18 -14.84 25.72 -15.65
CA TYR A 18 -15.97 24.95 -16.15
C TYR A 18 -17.17 25.09 -15.21
N ALA A 19 -16.97 24.90 -13.90
CA ALA A 19 -18.01 25.09 -12.89
C ALA A 19 -18.52 26.53 -12.91
N LEU A 20 -17.61 27.50 -13.00
CA LEU A 20 -17.93 28.92 -13.13
C LEU A 20 -18.89 29.18 -14.31
N SER A 21 -18.54 28.69 -15.50
CA SER A 21 -19.36 28.86 -16.71
C SER A 21 -20.76 28.23 -16.56
N LYS A 22 -20.85 27.03 -15.97
CA LYS A 22 -22.13 26.35 -15.75
C LYS A 22 -22.99 27.06 -14.71
N LEU A 23 -22.41 27.57 -13.62
CA LEU A 23 -23.13 28.35 -12.60
C LEU A 23 -23.67 29.67 -13.18
N GLN A 24 -22.88 30.38 -13.98
CA GLN A 24 -23.31 31.61 -14.67
C GLN A 24 -24.43 31.33 -15.68
N THR A 25 -24.31 30.25 -16.45
CA THR A 25 -25.32 29.82 -17.41
C THR A 25 -26.63 29.45 -16.71
N ALA A 26 -26.56 28.64 -15.65
CA ALA A 26 -27.73 28.24 -14.88
C ALA A 26 -28.41 29.45 -14.22
N HIS A 27 -27.63 30.37 -13.64
CA HIS A 27 -28.17 31.60 -13.07
C HIS A 27 -28.91 32.44 -14.10
N THR A 28 -28.33 32.63 -15.29
CA THR A 28 -28.97 33.35 -16.39
C THR A 28 -30.29 32.69 -16.79
N MET A 29 -30.32 31.36 -16.92
CA MET A 29 -31.52 30.59 -17.24
C MET A 29 -32.61 30.73 -16.17
N LEU A 30 -32.23 30.70 -14.89
CA LEU A 30 -33.16 30.81 -13.76
C LEU A 30 -33.76 32.22 -13.65
N VAL A 31 -32.93 33.26 -13.80
CA VAL A 31 -33.39 34.66 -13.76
C VAL A 31 -34.31 34.96 -14.93
N ARG A 32 -33.96 34.50 -16.14
CA ARG A 32 -34.78 34.72 -17.35
C ARG A 32 -35.97 33.76 -17.45
N ARG A 33 -36.12 32.82 -16.50
CA ARG A 33 -37.08 31.70 -16.56
C ARG A 33 -37.05 30.98 -17.91
N SER A 34 -35.85 30.86 -18.49
CA SER A 34 -35.63 30.32 -19.82
C SER A 34 -34.76 29.07 -19.73
N GLY A 35 -35.29 27.92 -20.13
CA GLY A 35 -34.54 26.68 -20.20
C GLY A 35 -34.29 25.98 -18.85
N PRO A 36 -33.51 24.90 -18.85
CA PRO A 36 -33.46 23.95 -17.73
C PRO A 36 -32.36 24.29 -16.72
N GLY A 37 -32.36 25.51 -16.18
CA GLY A 37 -31.31 25.98 -15.24
C GLY A 37 -31.09 25.06 -14.03
N VAL A 38 -32.18 24.50 -13.47
CA VAL A 38 -32.10 23.53 -12.36
C VAL A 38 -31.40 22.23 -12.79
N ALA A 39 -31.63 21.76 -14.03
CA ALA A 39 -30.99 20.55 -14.52
C ALA A 39 -29.48 20.77 -14.71
N VAL A 40 -29.07 21.96 -15.18
CA VAL A 40 -27.64 22.32 -15.28
C VAL A 40 -26.97 22.30 -13.90
N LEU A 41 -27.62 22.83 -12.86
CA LEU A 41 -27.08 22.77 -11.49
C LEU A 41 -26.98 21.34 -10.96
N ARG A 42 -28.00 20.50 -11.23
CA ARG A 42 -27.97 19.07 -10.87
C ARG A 42 -26.82 18.34 -11.55
N MET A 43 -26.60 18.59 -12.83
CA MET A 43 -25.52 18.00 -13.61
C MET A 43 -24.15 18.37 -13.02
N VAL A 44 -23.90 19.66 -12.75
CA VAL A 44 -22.65 20.12 -12.12
C VAL A 44 -22.43 19.43 -10.77
N THR A 45 -23.48 19.32 -9.95
CA THR A 45 -23.40 18.66 -8.64
C THR A 45 -23.03 17.18 -8.77
N GLN A 46 -23.65 16.48 -9.73
CA GLN A 46 -23.36 15.07 -10.01
C GLN A 46 -21.92 14.87 -10.50
N GLU A 47 -21.46 15.71 -11.43
CA GLU A 47 -20.09 15.66 -11.96
C GLU A 47 -19.05 15.88 -10.85
N TYR A 48 -19.26 16.88 -10.00
CA TYR A 48 -18.39 17.16 -8.85
C TYR A 48 -18.38 16.03 -7.84
N THR A 49 -19.56 15.48 -7.50
CA THR A 49 -19.68 14.36 -6.57
C THR A 49 -18.92 13.15 -7.11
N ARG A 50 -19.09 12.84 -8.40
CA ARG A 50 -18.38 11.75 -9.07
C ARG A 50 -16.86 11.98 -9.06
N PHE A 51 -16.41 13.20 -9.33
CA PHE A 51 -14.99 13.54 -9.34
C PHE A 51 -14.35 13.37 -7.96
N VAL A 52 -15.00 13.89 -6.91
CA VAL A 52 -14.55 13.75 -5.52
C VAL A 52 -14.51 12.29 -5.11
N TYR A 53 -15.56 11.53 -5.43
CA TYR A 53 -15.61 10.09 -5.17
C TYR A 53 -14.47 9.33 -5.83
N ILE A 54 -14.18 9.61 -7.11
CA ILE A 54 -13.07 8.98 -7.85
C ILE A 54 -11.73 9.34 -7.20
N LYS A 55 -11.51 10.61 -6.85
CA LYS A 55 -10.27 11.04 -6.19
C LYS A 55 -10.06 10.33 -4.86
N HIS A 56 -11.09 10.26 -4.02
CA HIS A 56 -11.00 9.55 -2.73
C HIS A 56 -10.81 8.05 -2.90
N THR A 57 -11.58 7.41 -3.79
CA THR A 57 -11.46 5.97 -4.05
C THR A 57 -10.06 5.61 -4.54
N ARG A 58 -9.51 6.37 -5.49
CA ARG A 58 -8.13 6.17 -5.98
C ARG A 58 -7.09 6.36 -4.87
N ALA A 59 -7.27 7.34 -3.99
CA ALA A 59 -6.37 7.55 -2.87
C ALA A 59 -6.38 6.36 -1.89
N VAL A 60 -7.57 5.85 -1.58
CA VAL A 60 -7.75 4.67 -0.71
C VAL A 60 -7.17 3.41 -1.38
N GLU A 61 -7.41 3.19 -2.65
CA GLU A 61 -6.85 2.07 -3.42
C GLU A 61 -5.33 2.12 -3.44
N LYS A 62 -4.73 3.28 -3.69
CA LYS A 62 -3.29 3.48 -3.64
C LYS A 62 -2.72 3.18 -2.25
N ALA A 63 -3.37 3.66 -1.19
CA ALA A 63 -2.96 3.39 0.19
C ALA A 63 -3.04 1.89 0.52
N ARG A 64 -4.11 1.20 0.08
CA ARG A 64 -4.28 -0.25 0.25
C ARG A 64 -3.22 -1.03 -0.52
N ALA A 65 -2.94 -0.66 -1.76
CA ALA A 65 -1.90 -1.28 -2.57
C ALA A 65 -0.50 -1.13 -1.93
N GLN A 66 -0.20 0.06 -1.41
CA GLN A 66 1.06 0.29 -0.69
C GLN A 66 1.15 -0.55 0.59
N LYS A 67 0.05 -0.68 1.34
CA LYS A 67 0.00 -1.55 2.53
C LYS A 67 0.25 -3.02 2.18
N ARG A 68 -0.37 -3.52 1.10
CA ARG A 68 -0.15 -4.90 0.61
C ARG A 68 1.31 -5.13 0.21
N LYS A 69 1.89 -4.21 -0.57
CA LYS A 69 3.29 -4.29 -0.99
C LYS A 69 4.26 -4.35 0.20
N ARG A 70 3.99 -3.59 1.26
CA ARG A 70 4.80 -3.64 2.50
C ARG A 70 4.67 -4.99 3.21
N ALA A 71 3.44 -5.50 3.36
CA ALA A 71 3.21 -6.79 4.00
C ALA A 71 3.87 -7.95 3.23
N GLU A 72 3.82 -7.94 1.90
CA GLU A 72 4.51 -8.92 1.06
C GLU A 72 6.03 -8.87 1.23
N HIS A 73 6.60 -7.66 1.27
CA HIS A 73 8.02 -7.45 1.50
C HIS A 73 8.46 -7.95 2.88
N GLU A 74 7.72 -7.60 3.93
CA GLU A 74 7.99 -8.06 5.30
C GLU A 74 7.87 -9.59 5.42
N ALA A 75 6.87 -10.19 4.78
CA ALA A 75 6.72 -11.64 4.76
C ALA A 75 7.89 -12.32 4.03
N GLN A 76 8.40 -11.72 2.95
CA GLN A 76 9.56 -12.23 2.23
C GLN A 76 10.84 -12.13 3.07
N GLU A 77 11.08 -10.98 3.70
CA GLU A 77 12.22 -10.80 4.62
C GLU A 77 12.17 -11.80 5.78
N HIS A 78 10.98 -12.03 6.34
CA HIS A 78 10.80 -13.01 7.40
C HIS A 78 11.18 -14.42 6.93
N ARG A 79 10.69 -14.84 5.77
CA ARG A 79 11.04 -16.15 5.17
C ARG A 79 12.53 -16.28 4.92
N GLU A 80 13.20 -15.23 4.47
CA GLU A 80 14.65 -15.24 4.27
C GLU A 80 15.43 -15.33 5.58
N ARG A 81 14.99 -14.62 6.62
CA ARG A 81 15.60 -14.71 7.96
C ARG A 81 15.46 -16.12 8.53
N GLU A 82 14.29 -16.72 8.41
CA GLU A 82 14.04 -18.10 8.85
C GLU A 82 14.91 -19.11 8.08
N ARG A 83 15.00 -19.00 6.76
CA ARG A 83 15.90 -19.85 5.94
C ARG A 83 17.35 -19.72 6.38
N LYS A 84 17.83 -18.50 6.63
CA LYS A 84 19.19 -18.25 7.12
C LYS A 84 19.42 -18.84 8.52
N ARG A 85 18.42 -18.80 9.41
CA ARG A 85 18.49 -19.43 10.74
C ARG A 85 18.60 -20.96 10.62
N VAL A 86 17.70 -21.59 9.89
CA VAL A 86 17.71 -23.05 9.67
C VAL A 86 19.03 -23.50 9.04
N SER A 87 19.55 -22.76 8.06
CA SER A 87 20.86 -23.07 7.45
C SER A 87 22.00 -23.06 8.48
N ARG A 88 22.03 -22.04 9.36
CA ARG A 88 23.06 -21.92 10.40
C ARG A 88 22.95 -23.03 11.44
N GLU A 89 21.73 -23.38 11.84
CA GLU A 89 21.48 -24.48 12.78
C GLU A 89 21.91 -25.82 12.18
N ALA A 90 21.62 -26.07 10.91
CA ALA A 90 22.06 -27.27 10.20
C ALA A 90 23.59 -27.36 10.11
N GLU A 91 24.27 -26.25 9.81
CA GLU A 91 25.75 -26.20 9.80
C GLU A 91 26.36 -26.49 11.18
N GLN A 92 25.76 -25.95 12.25
CA GLN A 92 26.22 -26.20 13.62
C GLN A 92 25.98 -27.65 14.04
N ALA A 93 24.82 -28.21 13.70
CA ALA A 93 24.51 -29.62 13.96
C ALA A 93 25.49 -30.55 13.23
N LEU A 94 25.78 -30.27 11.95
CA LEU A 94 26.73 -31.04 11.16
C LEU A 94 28.15 -30.98 11.74
N LYS A 95 28.63 -29.79 12.12
CA LYS A 95 29.93 -29.64 12.79
C LYS A 95 30.00 -30.44 14.10
N SER A 96 28.94 -30.38 14.90
CA SER A 96 28.85 -31.13 16.15
C SER A 96 28.88 -32.64 15.91
N GLN A 97 28.17 -33.13 14.90
CA GLN A 97 28.17 -34.54 14.51
C GLN A 97 29.55 -35.00 14.02
N MET A 98 30.23 -34.21 13.20
CA MET A 98 31.60 -34.51 12.73
C MET A 98 32.61 -34.58 13.89
N LEU A 99 32.54 -33.65 14.84
CA LEU A 99 33.38 -33.66 16.04
C LEU A 99 33.13 -34.91 16.90
N ALA A 100 31.87 -35.28 17.10
CA ALA A 100 31.50 -36.49 17.84
C ALA A 100 32.02 -37.76 17.16
N MET A 101 31.89 -37.87 15.83
CA MET A 101 32.47 -39.00 15.07
C MET A 101 33.99 -39.06 15.19
N ARG A 102 34.68 -37.93 15.05
CA ARG A 102 36.14 -37.87 15.20
C ARG A 102 36.59 -38.28 16.61
N ASN A 103 35.87 -37.88 17.64
CA ASN A 103 36.15 -38.27 19.02
C ASN A 103 35.94 -39.77 19.24
N LYS A 104 34.86 -40.35 18.70
CA LYS A 104 34.63 -41.81 18.73
C LYS A 104 35.76 -42.59 18.03
N GLN A 105 36.20 -42.14 16.85
CA GLN A 105 37.32 -42.76 16.14
C GLN A 105 38.62 -42.69 16.96
N ARG A 106 38.93 -41.54 17.59
CA ARG A 106 40.09 -41.39 18.47
C ARG A 106 40.03 -42.33 19.68
N GLN A 107 38.87 -42.50 20.30
CA GLN A 107 38.69 -43.43 21.42
C GLN A 107 38.90 -44.88 20.97
N HIS A 108 38.36 -45.26 19.82
CA HIS A 108 38.56 -46.60 19.25
C HIS A 108 40.05 -46.89 18.98
N LEU A 109 40.77 -45.95 18.37
CA LEU A 109 42.22 -46.08 18.10
C LEU A 109 43.04 -46.21 19.40
N LYS A 110 42.71 -45.45 20.45
CA LYS A 110 43.35 -45.59 21.77
C LYS A 110 43.08 -46.96 22.39
N ALA A 111 41.84 -47.44 22.29
CA ALA A 111 41.46 -48.75 22.83
C ALA A 111 42.14 -49.91 22.08
N THR A 112 42.34 -49.80 20.76
CA THR A 112 43.06 -50.82 19.98
C THR A 112 44.57 -50.77 20.19
N SER A 113 45.17 -49.58 20.35
CA SER A 113 46.59 -49.42 20.66
C SER A 113 46.94 -49.94 22.06
N SER A 114 46.06 -49.76 23.04
CA SER A 114 46.21 -50.30 24.40
C SER A 114 46.11 -51.83 24.47
N LYS A 115 45.52 -52.49 23.48
CA LYS A 115 45.40 -53.97 23.41
C LYS A 115 46.57 -54.64 22.69
N GLN A 116 47.42 -53.89 21.98
CA GLN A 116 48.61 -54.42 21.31
C GLN A 116 49.88 -54.35 22.17
N THR A 117 49.81 -53.73 23.36
CA THR A 117 50.96 -53.53 24.28
C THR A 117 50.91 -54.41 25.53
N THR A 118 50.03 -55.41 25.55
CA THR A 118 49.95 -56.52 26.53
C THR A 118 49.95 -57.83 25.76
#